data_AF-A0A9E0KMQ8-F1
#
_entry.id   AF-A0A9E0KMQ8-F1
#
_cell.length_a   1.000
_cell.length_b   1.000
_cell.length_c   1.000
_cell.angle_alpha   90.00
_cell.angle_beta   90.00
_cell.angle_gamma   90.00
#
_symmetry.space_group_name_H-M   'P 1'
#
loop_
_entity.id
_entity.type
_entity.pdbx_description
1 polymer ?
#
loop_
_entity_poly.entity_id
_entity_poly.type
_entity_poly.pdbx_seq_one_letter_code
_entity_poly.pdbx_strand_id
1 'polypeptide(L)'
;MMQRLFDRIAKNVCVSFAVAFVSVFGAAAAAPGILLVWATVPYENPSLFHKEVVVSLILVAIAALIHWNIYGLGRLWGWRCEWKSLRVLNDHIRGDSIPADIPTPTLSEILSLLERLPGMTSRMAAILAIPVVVIMVAVNYAHLGNPLYALYVLRGALMAMITYIMFTYLITEMLTYHLRREARFVLAERDALQEKSYSSSLLIKFVFIIILMVASILITHGLARSSITHSTLASFAIFAVMNVTVGMFMCVMIFISILITLREIESAALHMNDQKGARFMTGSIDREFLNMSTGLYQAARKIAKFQNDLKDLNLTLEKKVEERTEQIKILSMTDSLTGCFNRAYFMERLPQEIKRAIRYGNAFSIV
;
A
#
# COMPACT_ATOMS: atom_id res chain seq x y z
N MET A 1 -11.54 6.71 -9.80
CA MET A 1 -11.85 6.09 -11.12
C MET A 1 -10.92 4.92 -11.41
N MET A 2 -9.59 5.09 -11.32
CA MET A 2 -8.62 3.99 -11.54
C MET A 2 -8.88 2.75 -10.67
N GLN A 3 -9.12 2.91 -9.36
CA GLN A 3 -9.41 1.78 -8.47
C GLN A 3 -10.65 0.99 -8.92
N ARG A 4 -11.76 1.67 -9.22
CA ARG A 4 -13.00 1.01 -9.70
C ARG A 4 -12.80 0.25 -11.01
N LEU A 5 -11.95 0.75 -11.90
CA LEU A 5 -11.59 0.06 -13.14
C LEU A 5 -10.75 -1.19 -12.85
N PHE A 6 -9.75 -1.04 -11.98
CA PHE A 6 -8.93 -2.15 -11.48
C PHE A 6 -9.80 -3.25 -10.85
N ASP A 7 -10.69 -2.91 -9.92
CA ASP A 7 -11.56 -3.88 -9.22
C ASP A 7 -12.44 -4.67 -10.20
N ARG A 8 -13.00 -3.97 -11.20
CA ARG A 8 -13.85 -4.59 -12.23
C ARG A 8 -13.07 -5.59 -13.08
N ILE A 9 -11.86 -5.24 -13.49
CA ILE A 9 -11.01 -6.13 -14.30
C ILE A 9 -10.47 -7.28 -13.45
N ALA A 10 -10.03 -7.00 -12.22
CA ALA A 10 -9.50 -7.99 -11.29
C ALA A 10 -10.55 -9.04 -10.91
N LYS A 11 -11.82 -8.64 -10.82
CA LYS A 11 -12.95 -9.55 -10.56
C LYS A 11 -13.28 -10.44 -11.76
N ASN A 12 -13.21 -9.90 -12.98
CA ASN A 12 -13.64 -10.59 -14.19
C ASN A 12 -12.53 -11.44 -14.85
N VAL A 13 -11.25 -11.08 -14.65
CA VAL A 13 -10.11 -11.72 -15.31
C VAL A 13 -9.13 -12.26 -14.27
N CYS A 14 -8.24 -11.41 -13.77
CA CYS A 14 -7.35 -11.68 -12.64
C CYS A 14 -6.64 -10.39 -12.19
N VAL A 15 -6.08 -10.42 -10.98
CA VAL A 15 -5.40 -9.28 -10.36
C VAL A 15 -4.18 -8.85 -11.16
N SER A 16 -3.31 -9.78 -11.56
CA SER A 16 -2.07 -9.41 -12.26
C SER A 16 -2.33 -8.76 -13.61
N PHE A 17 -3.36 -9.22 -14.34
CA PHE A 17 -3.75 -8.60 -15.61
C PHE A 17 -4.34 -7.20 -15.38
N ALA A 18 -5.19 -7.04 -14.36
CA ALA A 18 -5.75 -5.73 -14.01
C ALA A 18 -4.66 -4.70 -13.71
N VAL A 19 -3.62 -5.12 -12.96
CA VAL A 19 -2.43 -4.29 -12.71
C VAL A 19 -1.71 -3.93 -14.01
N ALA A 20 -1.42 -4.92 -14.88
CA ALA A 20 -0.70 -4.69 -16.13
C ALA A 20 -1.50 -3.80 -17.10
N PHE A 21 -2.83 -3.98 -17.15
CA PHE A 21 -3.72 -3.19 -18.00
C PHE A 21 -3.75 -1.73 -17.58
N VAL A 22 -3.95 -1.46 -16.27
CA VAL A 22 -4.03 -0.09 -15.76
C VAL A 22 -2.66 0.59 -15.77
N SER A 23 -1.58 -0.13 -15.48
CA SER A 23 -0.22 0.43 -15.48
C SER A 23 0.29 0.81 -16.89
N VAL A 24 -0.17 0.14 -17.94
CA VAL A 24 0.14 0.50 -19.34
C VAL A 24 -0.39 1.88 -19.73
N PHE A 25 -1.46 2.40 -19.09
CA PHE A 25 -1.87 3.80 -19.31
C PHE A 25 -0.79 4.81 -18.87
N GLY A 26 0.15 4.40 -18.02
CA GLY A 26 1.36 5.16 -17.73
C GLY A 26 2.22 5.44 -18.98
N ALA A 27 2.06 4.68 -20.06
CA ALA A 27 2.73 4.93 -21.34
C ALA A 27 2.29 6.26 -21.98
N ALA A 28 1.09 6.78 -21.67
CA ALA A 28 0.68 8.10 -22.12
C ALA A 28 1.60 9.21 -21.57
N ALA A 29 2.19 9.00 -20.39
CA ALA A 29 3.17 9.91 -19.82
C ALA A 29 4.52 9.90 -20.56
N ALA A 30 4.74 8.97 -21.49
CA ALA A 30 5.92 8.91 -22.35
C ALA A 30 5.80 9.80 -23.60
N ALA A 31 4.66 10.47 -23.81
CA ALA A 31 4.44 11.45 -24.89
C ALA A 31 5.53 12.55 -25.02
N PRO A 32 6.14 13.07 -23.93
CA PRO A 32 7.26 14.01 -24.04
C PRO A 32 8.46 13.49 -24.81
N GLY A 33 8.71 12.17 -24.79
CA GLY A 33 9.78 11.56 -25.56
C GLY A 33 9.53 11.61 -27.07
N ILE A 34 8.30 11.30 -27.51
CA ILE A 34 7.91 11.35 -28.94
C ILE A 34 7.97 12.78 -29.46
N LEU A 35 7.48 13.73 -28.66
CA LEU A 35 7.52 15.14 -29.03
C LEU A 35 8.97 15.66 -29.10
N LEU A 36 9.87 15.21 -28.21
CA LEU A 36 11.28 15.55 -28.31
C LEU A 36 11.90 15.09 -29.64
N VAL A 37 11.55 13.89 -30.10
CA VAL A 37 12.00 13.39 -31.40
C VAL A 37 11.50 14.30 -32.53
N TRP A 38 10.19 14.61 -32.53
CA TRP A 38 9.59 15.52 -33.51
C TRP A 38 10.29 16.89 -33.57
N ALA A 39 10.65 17.43 -32.40
CA ALA A 39 11.29 18.74 -32.33
C ALA A 39 12.77 18.73 -32.71
N THR A 40 13.48 17.60 -32.63
CA THR A 40 14.94 17.55 -32.82
C THR A 40 15.36 16.96 -34.16
N VAL A 41 14.53 16.10 -34.76
CA VAL A 41 14.81 15.47 -36.06
C VAL A 41 14.19 16.30 -37.18
N PRO A 42 14.99 16.88 -38.10
CA PRO A 42 14.47 17.66 -39.22
C PRO A 42 13.87 16.74 -40.28
N TYR A 43 12.57 16.52 -40.20
CA TYR A 43 11.83 15.81 -41.23
C TYR A 43 11.58 16.74 -42.41
N GLU A 44 12.28 16.51 -43.53
CA GLU A 44 12.06 17.23 -44.80
C GLU A 44 10.64 16.99 -45.35
N ASN A 45 10.07 15.82 -45.05
CA ASN A 45 8.72 15.43 -45.44
C ASN A 45 7.89 15.07 -44.21
N PRO A 46 6.78 15.79 -43.91
CA PRO A 46 5.92 15.48 -42.78
C PRO A 46 5.40 14.03 -42.77
N SER A 47 5.26 13.42 -43.95
CA SER A 47 4.81 12.02 -44.10
C SER A 47 5.77 11.01 -43.48
N LEU A 48 7.08 11.29 -43.42
CA LEU A 48 8.07 10.41 -42.80
C LEU A 48 7.88 10.34 -41.29
N PHE A 49 7.62 11.49 -40.65
CA PHE A 49 7.29 11.54 -39.22
C PHE A 49 6.03 10.72 -38.90
N HIS A 50 4.97 10.86 -39.69
CA HIS A 50 3.73 10.10 -39.50
C HIS A 50 3.98 8.58 -39.59
N LYS A 51 4.81 8.13 -40.55
CA LYS A 51 5.19 6.73 -40.67
C LYS A 51 5.94 6.24 -39.42
N GLU A 52 6.90 7.01 -38.91
CA GLU A 52 7.64 6.65 -37.69
C GLU A 52 6.74 6.61 -36.45
N VAL A 53 5.78 7.53 -36.32
CA VAL A 53 4.79 7.52 -35.23
C VAL A 53 3.90 6.28 -35.34
N VAL A 54 3.43 5.91 -36.53
CA VAL A 54 2.61 4.70 -36.73
C VAL A 54 3.41 3.44 -36.37
N VAL A 55 4.66 3.34 -36.80
CA VAL A 55 5.55 2.23 -36.42
C VAL A 55 5.73 2.18 -34.90
N SER A 56 5.96 3.32 -34.25
CA SER A 56 6.08 3.41 -32.80
C SER A 56 4.82 2.93 -32.08
N LEU A 57 3.63 3.36 -32.52
CA LEU A 57 2.35 2.94 -31.94
C LEU A 57 2.11 1.44 -32.08
N ILE A 58 2.45 0.86 -33.24
CA ILE A 58 2.35 -0.58 -33.48
C ILE A 58 3.30 -1.34 -32.54
N LEU A 59 4.55 -0.92 -32.41
CA LEU A 59 5.53 -1.55 -31.52
C LEU A 59 5.11 -1.48 -30.05
N VAL A 60 4.59 -0.32 -29.60
CA VAL A 60 4.06 -0.13 -28.25
C VAL A 60 2.82 -1.02 -28.02
N ALA A 61 1.91 -1.12 -29.00
CA ALA A 61 0.74 -1.98 -28.90
C ALA A 61 1.13 -3.47 -28.80
N ILE A 62 2.12 -3.91 -29.59
CA ILE A 62 2.67 -5.27 -29.50
C ILE A 62 3.31 -5.50 -28.12
N ALA A 63 4.14 -4.57 -27.64
CA ALA A 63 4.75 -4.65 -26.32
C ALA A 63 3.69 -4.72 -25.21
N ALA A 64 2.63 -3.91 -25.28
CA ALA A 64 1.51 -3.95 -24.35
C ALA A 64 0.77 -5.29 -24.38
N LEU A 65 0.47 -5.83 -25.56
CA LEU A 65 -0.15 -7.14 -25.72
C LEU A 65 0.70 -8.26 -25.12
N ILE A 66 2.02 -8.24 -25.35
CA ILE A 66 2.95 -9.20 -24.74
C ILE A 66 2.93 -9.06 -23.21
N HIS A 67 3.00 -7.83 -22.70
CA HIS A 67 2.93 -7.56 -21.27
C HIS A 67 1.63 -8.11 -20.64
N TRP A 68 0.50 -7.85 -21.27
CA TRP A 68 -0.81 -8.33 -20.83
C TRP A 68 -0.90 -9.86 -20.82
N ASN A 69 -0.38 -10.52 -21.86
CA ASN A 69 -0.37 -11.98 -21.93
C ASN A 69 0.46 -12.61 -20.81
N ILE A 70 1.66 -12.08 -20.54
CA ILE A 70 2.55 -12.54 -19.45
C ILE A 70 1.90 -12.36 -18.07
N TYR A 71 0.99 -11.39 -17.94
CA TYR A 71 0.27 -11.07 -16.71
C TYR A 71 -1.16 -11.64 -16.67
N GLY A 72 -1.54 -12.52 -17.61
CA GLY A 72 -2.76 -13.33 -17.49
C GLY A 72 -3.96 -12.90 -18.32
N LEU A 73 -3.76 -12.11 -19.38
CA LEU A 73 -4.81 -11.83 -20.38
C LEU A 73 -5.44 -13.12 -20.93
N GLY A 74 -4.64 -14.19 -21.09
CA GLY A 74 -5.10 -15.50 -21.55
C GLY A 74 -6.21 -16.13 -20.71
N ARG A 75 -6.38 -15.71 -19.44
CA ARG A 75 -7.46 -16.20 -18.57
C ARG A 75 -8.86 -15.85 -19.09
N LEU A 76 -9.01 -14.81 -19.90
CA LEU A 76 -10.27 -14.49 -20.59
C LEU A 76 -10.77 -15.65 -21.47
N TRP A 77 -9.83 -16.42 -22.05
CA TRP A 77 -10.12 -17.57 -22.91
C TRP A 77 -9.82 -18.91 -22.23
N GLY A 78 -9.62 -18.92 -20.92
CA GLY A 78 -9.32 -20.14 -20.15
C GLY A 78 -7.88 -20.64 -20.27
N TRP A 79 -6.97 -19.90 -20.92
CA TRP A 79 -5.56 -20.28 -21.08
C TRP A 79 -4.68 -19.68 -19.98
N ARG A 80 -3.73 -20.46 -19.46
CA ARG A 80 -2.82 -20.04 -18.37
C ARG A 80 -1.44 -19.59 -18.91
N CYS A 81 -1.43 -18.51 -19.69
CA CYS A 81 -0.22 -17.93 -20.29
C CYS A 81 0.60 -17.06 -19.31
N GLU A 82 0.11 -16.81 -18.11
CA GLU A 82 0.81 -16.00 -17.12
C GLU A 82 2.06 -16.67 -16.56
N TRP A 83 2.98 -15.83 -16.09
CA TRP A 83 4.19 -16.28 -15.41
C TRP A 83 3.83 -17.17 -14.20
N LYS A 84 4.55 -18.29 -14.03
CA LYS A 84 4.26 -19.31 -13.01
C LYS A 84 4.10 -18.73 -11.60
N SER A 85 4.91 -17.75 -11.22
CA SER A 85 4.83 -17.09 -9.92
C SER A 85 3.54 -16.30 -9.72
N LEU A 86 2.94 -15.76 -10.78
CA LEU A 86 1.68 -15.00 -10.70
C LEU A 86 0.44 -15.90 -10.62
N ARG A 87 0.58 -17.21 -10.89
CA ARG A 87 -0.55 -18.14 -10.85
C ARG A 87 -1.12 -18.28 -9.45
N VAL A 88 -0.26 -18.38 -8.44
CA VAL A 88 -0.68 -18.48 -7.03
C VAL A 88 -1.51 -17.26 -6.64
N LEU A 89 -1.06 -16.05 -7.04
CA LEU A 89 -1.81 -14.81 -6.82
C LEU A 89 -3.18 -14.83 -7.52
N ASN A 90 -3.21 -15.19 -8.79
CA ASN A 90 -4.43 -15.14 -9.60
C ASN A 90 -5.43 -16.28 -9.31
N ASP A 91 -4.97 -17.40 -8.77
CA ASP A 91 -5.82 -18.54 -8.41
C ASP A 91 -6.57 -18.28 -7.09
N HIS A 92 -5.97 -17.50 -6.18
CA HIS A 92 -6.52 -17.29 -4.84
C HIS A 92 -7.14 -15.91 -4.64
N ILE A 93 -6.73 -14.88 -5.37
CA ILE A 93 -7.32 -13.53 -5.25
C ILE A 93 -8.21 -13.20 -6.44
N ARG A 94 -9.45 -12.80 -6.15
CA ARG A 94 -10.39 -12.22 -7.12
C ARG A 94 -10.88 -10.87 -6.62
N GLY A 95 -10.63 -9.82 -7.40
CA GLY A 95 -10.98 -8.45 -6.98
C GLY A 95 -10.01 -7.88 -5.93
N ASP A 96 -10.56 -7.18 -4.94
CA ASP A 96 -9.82 -6.42 -3.92
C ASP A 96 -9.92 -7.03 -2.50
N SER A 97 -10.30 -8.32 -2.39
CA SER A 97 -10.47 -8.98 -1.09
C SER A 97 -9.75 -10.32 -1.04
N ILE A 98 -9.15 -10.62 0.11
CA ILE A 98 -8.49 -11.88 0.39
C ILE A 98 -9.49 -12.87 1.02
N PRO A 99 -9.71 -14.05 0.42
CA PRO A 99 -10.55 -15.09 1.04
C PRO A 99 -10.07 -15.47 2.44
N ALA A 100 -11.01 -15.61 3.39
CA ALA A 100 -10.73 -15.82 4.81
C ALA A 100 -10.06 -17.19 5.11
N ASP A 101 -10.27 -18.17 4.24
CA ASP A 101 -9.89 -19.57 4.37
C ASP A 101 -8.51 -19.91 3.77
N ILE A 102 -7.77 -18.93 3.24
CA ILE A 102 -6.46 -19.18 2.64
C ILE A 102 -5.46 -19.68 3.70
N PRO A 103 -4.73 -20.78 3.44
CA PRO A 103 -3.67 -21.26 4.32
C PRO A 103 -2.56 -20.21 4.52
N THR A 104 -2.05 -20.10 5.76
CA THR A 104 -0.95 -19.18 6.11
C THR A 104 0.28 -19.24 5.18
N PRO A 105 0.81 -20.41 4.77
CA PRO A 105 1.96 -20.44 3.85
C PRO A 105 1.63 -19.82 2.49
N THR A 106 0.43 -20.10 1.95
CA THR A 106 -0.05 -19.55 0.68
C THR A 106 -0.26 -18.04 0.77
N LEU A 107 -0.82 -17.55 1.89
CA LEU A 107 -1.01 -16.12 2.12
C LEU A 107 0.33 -15.36 2.21
N SER A 108 1.35 -15.97 2.85
CA SER A 108 2.70 -15.41 2.90
C SER A 108 3.33 -15.32 1.51
N GLU A 109 3.17 -16.37 0.68
CA GLU A 109 3.62 -16.35 -0.71
C GLU A 109 2.92 -15.24 -1.51
N ILE A 110 1.60 -15.14 -1.39
CA ILE A 110 0.79 -14.08 -2.02
C ILE A 110 1.27 -12.69 -1.60
N LEU A 111 1.49 -12.44 -0.30
CA LEU A 111 2.00 -11.17 0.18
C LEU A 111 3.37 -10.86 -0.45
N SER A 112 4.28 -11.84 -0.46
CA SER A 112 5.62 -11.66 -1.04
C SER A 112 5.56 -11.31 -2.53
N LEU A 113 4.60 -11.86 -3.27
CA LEU A 113 4.36 -11.57 -4.67
C LEU A 113 3.77 -10.16 -4.85
N LEU A 114 2.79 -9.77 -4.02
CA LEU A 114 2.19 -8.43 -4.03
C LEU A 114 3.20 -7.32 -3.70
N GLU A 115 4.16 -7.58 -2.80
CA GLU A 115 5.24 -6.65 -2.48
C GLU A 115 6.25 -6.53 -3.62
N ARG A 116 6.55 -7.62 -4.34
CA ARG A 116 7.47 -7.63 -5.50
C ARG A 116 6.83 -7.13 -6.78
N LEU A 117 5.50 -7.09 -6.88
CA LEU A 117 4.77 -6.80 -8.10
C LEU A 117 5.12 -5.45 -8.75
N PRO A 118 5.26 -4.32 -8.01
CA PRO A 118 5.69 -3.05 -8.59
C PRO A 118 7.06 -3.14 -9.26
N GLY A 119 8.01 -3.86 -8.65
CA GLY A 119 9.33 -4.11 -9.23
C GLY A 119 9.29 -5.08 -10.42
N MET A 120 8.46 -6.12 -10.37
CA MET A 120 8.29 -7.08 -11.47
C MET A 120 7.69 -6.42 -12.72
N THR A 121 6.62 -5.65 -12.55
CA THR A 121 5.95 -4.92 -13.64
C THR A 121 6.87 -3.87 -14.26
N SER A 122 7.57 -3.11 -13.43
CA SER A 122 8.53 -2.10 -13.90
C SER A 122 9.72 -2.70 -14.66
N ARG A 123 10.25 -3.84 -14.20
CA ARG A 123 11.30 -4.57 -14.94
C ARG A 123 10.78 -5.12 -16.26
N MET A 124 9.56 -5.67 -16.28
CA MET A 124 8.95 -6.15 -17.52
C MET A 124 8.73 -5.00 -18.51
N ALA A 125 8.23 -3.86 -18.03
CA ALA A 125 8.09 -2.63 -18.80
C ALA A 125 9.43 -2.19 -19.41
N ALA A 126 10.53 -2.23 -18.64
CA ALA A 126 11.87 -1.93 -19.14
C ALA A 126 12.31 -2.92 -20.25
N ILE A 127 12.17 -4.23 -20.01
CA ILE A 127 12.57 -5.27 -20.97
C ILE A 127 11.82 -5.12 -22.30
N LEU A 128 10.50 -4.88 -22.24
CA LEU A 128 9.67 -4.74 -23.43
C LEU A 128 9.87 -3.40 -24.15
N ALA A 129 10.33 -2.36 -23.45
CA ALA A 129 10.65 -1.08 -24.05
C ALA A 129 11.99 -1.10 -24.83
N ILE A 130 12.97 -1.93 -24.45
CA ILE A 130 14.27 -2.02 -25.15
C ILE A 130 14.12 -2.28 -26.66
N PRO A 131 13.42 -3.34 -27.12
CA PRO A 131 13.28 -3.60 -28.55
C PRO A 131 12.53 -2.46 -29.28
N VAL A 132 11.57 -1.81 -28.62
CA VAL A 132 10.88 -0.64 -29.17
C VAL A 132 11.87 0.49 -29.45
N VAL A 133 12.75 0.81 -28.48
CA VAL A 133 13.79 1.84 -28.65
C VAL A 133 14.76 1.47 -29.77
N VAL A 134 15.27 0.22 -29.78
CA VAL A 134 16.25 -0.24 -30.77
C VAL A 134 15.67 -0.20 -32.18
N ILE A 135 14.46 -0.71 -32.38
CA ILE A 135 13.80 -0.70 -33.70
C ILE A 135 13.52 0.73 -34.16
N MET A 136 13.07 1.62 -33.27
CA MET A 136 12.82 3.02 -33.62
C MET A 136 14.10 3.73 -34.08
N VAL A 137 15.23 3.51 -33.41
CA VAL A 137 16.53 4.07 -33.80
C VAL A 137 16.98 3.50 -35.15
N ALA A 138 16.82 2.19 -35.37
CA ALA A 138 17.19 1.52 -36.62
C ALA A 138 16.33 2.00 -37.81
N VAL A 139 15.01 2.13 -37.63
CA VAL A 139 14.08 2.64 -38.65
C VAL A 139 14.44 4.08 -39.02
N ASN A 140 14.70 4.94 -38.04
CA ASN A 140 15.08 6.32 -38.29
C ASN A 140 16.42 6.42 -39.05
N TYR A 141 17.42 5.63 -38.64
CA TYR A 141 18.71 5.56 -39.34
C TYR A 141 18.57 5.06 -40.78
N ALA A 142 17.71 4.05 -41.01
CA ALA A 142 17.45 3.53 -42.35
C ALA A 142 16.75 4.55 -43.27
N HIS A 143 15.87 5.41 -42.72
CA HIS A 143 15.17 6.42 -43.49
C HIS A 143 16.01 7.67 -43.80
N LEU A 144 16.78 8.17 -42.82
CA LEU A 144 17.49 9.44 -42.94
C LEU A 144 19.00 9.30 -43.19
N GLY A 145 19.58 8.12 -42.95
CA GLY A 145 21.01 7.83 -43.17
C GLY A 145 21.98 8.59 -42.25
N ASN A 146 21.49 9.44 -41.34
CA ASN A 146 22.32 10.30 -40.51
C ASN A 146 22.41 9.76 -39.06
N PRO A 147 23.61 9.43 -38.56
CA PRO A 147 23.79 8.91 -37.20
C PRO A 147 23.40 9.92 -36.10
N LEU A 148 23.46 11.22 -36.39
CA LEU A 148 23.10 12.27 -35.43
C LEU A 148 21.58 12.31 -35.17
N TYR A 149 20.75 12.04 -36.18
CA TYR A 149 19.30 11.97 -36.00
C TYR A 149 18.89 10.70 -35.24
N ALA A 150 19.56 9.58 -35.53
CA ALA A 150 19.39 8.34 -34.77
C ALA A 150 19.70 8.55 -33.27
N LEU A 151 20.71 9.36 -32.94
CA LEU A 151 21.05 9.72 -31.57
C LEU A 151 19.96 10.57 -30.89
N TYR A 152 19.31 11.48 -31.63
CA TYR A 152 18.17 12.25 -31.12
C TYR A 152 16.95 11.36 -30.85
N VAL A 153 16.66 10.39 -31.73
CA VAL A 153 15.64 9.38 -31.49
C VAL A 153 15.95 8.56 -30.24
N LEU A 154 17.19 8.09 -30.09
CA LEU A 154 17.62 7.33 -28.93
C LEU A 154 17.40 8.12 -27.62
N ARG A 155 17.76 9.41 -27.60
CA ARG A 155 17.56 10.27 -26.43
C ARG A 155 16.08 10.43 -26.06
N GLY A 156 15.22 10.70 -27.04
CA GLY A 156 13.77 10.81 -26.81
C GLY A 156 13.14 9.49 -26.35
N ALA A 157 13.58 8.39 -26.93
CA ALA A 157 13.09 7.05 -26.62
C ALA A 157 13.55 6.57 -25.22
N LEU A 158 14.78 6.88 -24.81
CA LEU A 158 15.26 6.63 -23.44
C LEU A 158 14.46 7.42 -22.40
N MET A 159 14.13 8.67 -22.69
CA MET A 159 13.30 9.48 -21.81
C MET A 159 11.87 8.92 -21.66
N ALA A 160 11.25 8.54 -22.79
CA ALA A 160 9.97 7.84 -22.81
C ALA A 160 10.01 6.55 -21.97
N MET A 161 11.05 5.74 -22.15
CA MET A 161 11.25 4.49 -21.40
C MET A 161 11.34 4.75 -19.89
N ILE A 162 12.18 5.69 -19.45
CA ILE A 162 12.37 6.00 -18.03
C ILE A 162 11.05 6.44 -17.39
N THR A 163 10.34 7.35 -18.05
CA THR A 163 9.05 7.86 -17.57
C THR A 163 8.03 6.74 -17.46
N TYR A 164 7.93 5.89 -18.48
CA TYR A 164 7.02 4.74 -18.47
C TYR A 164 7.31 3.75 -17.34
N ILE A 165 8.58 3.44 -17.07
CA ILE A 165 8.99 2.56 -15.95
C ILE A 165 8.54 3.14 -14.61
N MET A 166 8.75 4.44 -14.39
CA MET A 166 8.40 5.12 -13.13
C MET A 166 6.89 5.14 -12.89
N PHE A 167 6.10 5.45 -13.92
CA PHE A 167 4.64 5.41 -13.83
C PHE A 167 4.12 4.00 -13.59
N THR A 168 4.68 3.00 -14.27
CA THR A 168 4.33 1.59 -14.08
C THR A 168 4.54 1.17 -12.63
N TYR A 169 5.66 1.59 -12.02
CA TYR A 169 5.95 1.36 -10.62
C TYR A 169 4.89 1.97 -9.69
N LEU A 170 4.67 3.29 -9.80
CA LEU A 170 3.79 4.03 -8.89
C LEU A 170 2.32 3.61 -9.01
N ILE A 171 1.84 3.39 -10.24
CA ILE A 171 0.47 2.93 -10.47
C ILE A 171 0.31 1.53 -9.89
N THR A 172 1.25 0.61 -10.15
CA THR A 172 1.17 -0.75 -9.61
C THR A 172 1.16 -0.76 -8.10
N GLU A 173 2.03 0.03 -7.47
CA GLU A 173 2.07 0.18 -6.02
C GLU A 173 0.73 0.67 -5.46
N MET A 174 0.17 1.74 -6.04
CA MET A 174 -1.09 2.33 -5.59
C MET A 174 -2.26 1.34 -5.71
N LEU A 175 -2.37 0.61 -6.82
CA LEU A 175 -3.47 -0.33 -7.06
C LEU A 175 -3.46 -1.52 -6.11
N THR A 176 -2.26 -2.02 -5.77
CA THR A 176 -2.08 -3.20 -4.92
C THR A 176 -1.98 -2.87 -3.43
N TYR A 177 -2.17 -1.60 -3.07
CA TYR A 177 -2.06 -1.10 -1.70
C TYR A 177 -3.01 -1.82 -0.74
N HIS A 178 -4.30 -1.91 -1.09
CA HIS A 178 -5.32 -2.50 -0.23
C HIS A 178 -5.11 -4.01 -0.01
N LEU A 179 -4.82 -4.76 -1.08
CA LEU A 179 -4.49 -6.18 -1.00
C LEU A 179 -3.28 -6.47 -0.11
N ARG A 180 -2.20 -5.67 -0.20
CA ARG A 180 -1.04 -5.83 0.69
C ARG A 180 -1.40 -5.56 2.15
N ARG A 181 -2.19 -4.51 2.39
CA ARG A 181 -2.65 -4.15 3.72
C ARG A 181 -3.42 -5.30 4.37
N GLU A 182 -4.41 -5.84 3.66
CA GLU A 182 -5.25 -6.93 4.15
C GLU A 182 -4.43 -8.21 4.38
N ALA A 183 -3.52 -8.55 3.45
CA ALA A 183 -2.67 -9.74 3.60
C ALA A 183 -1.79 -9.66 4.84
N ARG A 184 -1.14 -8.51 5.06
CA ARG A 184 -0.30 -8.30 6.24
C ARG A 184 -1.11 -8.33 7.52
N PHE A 185 -2.31 -7.77 7.50
CA PHE A 185 -3.20 -7.77 8.64
C PHE A 185 -3.60 -9.19 9.06
N VAL A 186 -4.06 -10.02 8.12
CA VAL A 186 -4.45 -11.41 8.38
C VAL A 186 -3.24 -12.25 8.84
N LEU A 187 -2.05 -12.03 8.27
CA LEU A 187 -0.82 -12.70 8.74
C LEU A 187 -0.41 -12.26 10.15
N ALA A 188 -0.64 -11.00 10.51
CA ALA A 188 -0.34 -10.47 11.83
C ALA A 188 -1.31 -10.97 12.90
N GLU A 189 -2.60 -11.14 12.58
CA GLU A 189 -3.58 -11.79 13.46
C GLU A 189 -3.24 -13.28 13.70
N ARG A 190 -2.63 -13.94 12.70
CA ARG A 190 -2.17 -15.35 12.79
C ARG A 190 -0.79 -15.52 13.42
N ASP A 191 -0.18 -14.45 13.95
CA ASP A 191 1.19 -14.44 14.49
C ASP A 191 2.24 -15.03 13.51
N ALA A 192 2.00 -14.88 12.20
CA ALA A 192 2.81 -15.47 11.12
C ALA A 192 3.43 -14.42 10.19
N LEU A 193 3.40 -13.14 10.57
CA LEU A 193 4.02 -12.07 9.81
C LEU A 193 5.55 -12.22 9.87
N GLN A 194 6.16 -12.50 8.72
CA GLN A 194 7.62 -12.65 8.62
C GLN A 194 8.33 -11.30 8.68
N GLU A 195 9.50 -11.25 9.32
CA GLU A 195 10.32 -10.02 9.41
C GLU A 195 10.91 -9.59 8.06
N LYS A 196 11.11 -10.53 7.12
CA LYS A 196 11.67 -10.26 5.79
C LYS A 196 10.57 -9.84 4.82
N SER A 197 10.18 -8.57 4.88
CA SER A 197 9.32 -7.96 3.87
C SER A 197 10.15 -7.32 2.75
N TYR A 198 9.69 -7.47 1.50
CA TYR A 198 10.29 -6.75 0.39
C TYR A 198 9.85 -5.28 0.47
N SER A 199 10.80 -4.39 0.74
CA SER A 199 10.55 -2.96 0.86
C SER A 199 11.48 -2.14 -0.02
N SER A 200 10.94 -1.07 -0.59
CA SER A 200 11.67 -0.01 -1.26
C SER A 200 11.92 1.13 -0.29
N SER A 201 12.98 1.93 -0.47
CA SER A 201 13.07 3.19 0.27
C SER A 201 12.17 4.24 -0.37
N LEU A 202 11.52 5.06 0.45
CA LEU A 202 10.77 6.24 0.02
C LEU A 202 11.61 7.17 -0.87
N LEU A 203 12.94 7.18 -0.68
CA LEU A 203 13.88 7.96 -1.49
C LEU A 203 13.81 7.64 -2.98
N ILE A 204 13.46 6.41 -3.37
CA ILE A 204 13.32 6.02 -4.78
C ILE A 204 12.24 6.87 -5.47
N LYS A 205 11.14 7.18 -4.78
CA LYS A 205 10.07 8.03 -5.30
C LYS A 205 10.50 9.49 -5.45
N PHE A 206 11.40 9.98 -4.59
CA PHE A 206 11.96 11.33 -4.73
C PHE A 206 12.98 11.42 -5.87
N VAL A 207 13.80 10.37 -6.06
CA VAL A 207 14.71 10.25 -7.22
C VAL A 207 13.93 10.31 -8.52
N PHE A 208 12.71 9.76 -8.56
CA PHE A 208 11.83 9.86 -9.71
C PHE A 208 11.50 11.32 -10.10
N ILE A 209 11.25 12.19 -9.12
CA ILE A 209 10.99 13.61 -9.37
C ILE A 209 12.23 14.30 -9.96
N ILE A 210 13.42 13.98 -9.41
CA ILE A 210 14.69 14.55 -9.88
C ILE A 210 14.95 14.13 -11.34
N ILE A 211 14.74 12.85 -11.68
CA ILE A 211 14.88 12.34 -13.05
C ILE A 211 13.97 13.10 -14.01
N LEU A 212 12.71 13.33 -13.63
CA LEU A 212 11.76 14.08 -14.45
C LEU A 212 12.18 15.55 -14.63
N MET A 213 12.73 16.18 -13.59
CA MET A 213 13.26 17.55 -13.67
C MET A 213 14.47 17.65 -14.62
N VAL A 214 15.44 16.73 -14.48
CA VAL A 214 16.61 16.67 -15.38
C VAL A 214 16.16 16.44 -16.82
N ALA A 215 15.19 15.57 -17.02
CA ALA A 215 14.66 15.34 -18.35
C ALA A 215 13.93 16.56 -18.95
N SER A 216 13.19 17.32 -18.13
CA SER A 216 12.59 18.58 -18.56
C SER A 216 13.65 19.59 -19.04
N ILE A 217 14.78 19.69 -18.33
CA ILE A 217 15.92 20.53 -18.76
C ILE A 217 16.50 20.02 -20.09
N LEU A 218 16.69 18.71 -20.23
CA LEU A 218 17.19 18.09 -21.44
C LEU A 218 16.26 18.35 -22.65
N ILE A 219 14.95 18.21 -22.47
CA ILE A 219 13.95 18.49 -23.49
C ILE A 219 14.00 19.96 -23.90
N THR A 220 14.06 20.87 -22.91
CA THR A 220 14.13 22.32 -23.14
C THR A 220 15.38 22.68 -23.96
N HIS A 221 16.54 22.13 -23.60
CA HIS A 221 17.77 22.34 -24.37
C HIS A 221 17.66 21.80 -25.81
N GLY A 222 17.02 20.64 -26.01
CA GLY A 222 16.79 20.07 -27.34
C GLY A 222 15.92 20.97 -28.22
N LEU A 223 14.85 21.54 -27.65
CA LEU A 223 13.96 22.47 -28.35
C LEU A 223 14.66 23.77 -28.75
N ALA A 224 15.51 24.30 -27.88
CA ALA A 224 16.26 25.53 -28.11
C ALA A 224 17.11 25.51 -29.38
N ARG A 225 17.56 24.32 -29.78
CA ARG A 225 18.44 24.10 -30.92
C ARG A 225 17.70 23.65 -32.17
N SER A 226 16.38 23.47 -32.09
CA SER A 226 15.56 23.02 -33.22
C SER A 226 15.39 24.12 -34.27
N SER A 227 15.62 23.79 -35.53
CA SER A 227 15.38 24.68 -36.68
C SER A 227 13.99 24.51 -37.31
N ILE A 228 13.21 23.54 -36.81
CA ILE A 228 11.93 23.07 -37.39
C ILE A 228 10.74 23.88 -36.88
N THR A 229 10.89 24.54 -35.73
CA THR A 229 9.79 25.22 -35.06
C THR A 229 9.62 26.65 -35.61
N HIS A 230 8.48 26.92 -36.25
CA HIS A 230 8.16 28.25 -36.80
C HIS A 230 8.21 29.37 -35.73
N SER A 231 7.89 29.02 -34.48
CA SER A 231 8.08 29.87 -33.30
C SER A 231 8.71 29.04 -32.21
N THR A 232 10.00 29.27 -31.95
CA THR A 232 10.73 28.62 -30.86
C THR A 232 10.02 28.84 -29.53
N LEU A 233 9.55 30.06 -29.27
CA LEU A 233 8.83 30.44 -28.05
C LEU A 233 7.55 29.63 -27.83
N ALA A 234 6.73 29.44 -28.87
CA ALA A 234 5.47 28.69 -28.76
C ALA A 234 5.72 27.21 -28.47
N SER A 235 6.70 26.61 -29.13
CA SER A 235 7.10 25.22 -28.86
C SER A 235 7.63 25.08 -27.42
N PHE A 236 8.46 26.01 -26.95
CA PHE A 236 8.91 26.01 -25.54
C PHE A 236 7.74 26.05 -24.57
N ALA A 237 6.78 26.93 -24.80
CA ALA A 237 5.61 27.07 -23.94
C ALA A 237 4.79 25.77 -23.87
N ILE A 238 4.50 25.14 -25.01
CA ILE A 238 3.74 23.88 -25.07
C ILE A 238 4.46 22.77 -24.31
N PHE A 239 5.77 22.62 -24.51
CA PHE A 239 6.55 21.58 -23.83
C PHE A 239 6.72 21.83 -22.34
N ALA A 240 6.93 23.09 -21.94
CA ALA A 240 7.02 23.45 -20.53
C ALA A 240 5.70 23.13 -19.82
N VAL A 241 4.57 23.54 -20.39
CA VAL A 241 3.23 23.23 -19.85
C VAL A 241 3.02 21.73 -19.73
N MET A 242 3.38 20.94 -20.76
CA MET A 242 3.19 19.50 -20.72
C MET A 242 4.09 18.80 -19.67
N ASN A 243 5.38 19.16 -19.59
CA ASN A 243 6.28 18.59 -18.57
C ASN A 243 5.86 18.98 -17.16
N VAL A 244 5.45 20.24 -16.94
CA VAL A 244 4.88 20.69 -15.66
C VAL A 244 3.61 19.89 -15.34
N THR A 245 2.76 19.60 -16.32
CA THR A 245 1.54 18.81 -16.11
C THR A 245 1.86 17.37 -15.72
N VAL A 246 2.78 16.70 -16.42
CA VAL A 246 3.20 15.32 -16.08
C VAL A 246 3.91 15.28 -14.72
N GLY A 247 4.79 16.24 -14.45
CA GLY A 247 5.48 16.38 -13.16
C GLY A 247 4.52 16.66 -12.01
N MET A 248 3.55 17.55 -12.21
CA MET A 248 2.51 17.84 -11.23
C MET A 248 1.66 16.60 -10.94
N PHE A 249 1.26 15.87 -11.98
CA PHE A 249 0.51 14.62 -11.82
C PHE A 249 1.31 13.57 -11.02
N MET A 250 2.60 13.41 -11.30
CA MET A 250 3.50 12.54 -10.53
C MET A 250 3.63 12.96 -9.07
N CYS A 251 3.85 14.25 -8.82
CA CYS A 251 3.93 14.79 -7.46
C CYS A 251 2.63 14.56 -6.70
N VAL A 252 1.47 14.78 -7.33
CA VAL A 252 0.15 14.50 -6.74
C VAL A 252 0.01 13.01 -6.42
N MET A 253 0.41 12.11 -7.32
CA MET A 253 0.35 10.66 -7.05
C MET A 253 1.23 10.25 -5.86
N ILE A 254 2.47 10.73 -5.80
CA ILE A 254 3.39 10.45 -4.68
C ILE A 254 2.82 11.01 -3.38
N PHE A 255 2.31 12.23 -3.40
CA PHE A 255 1.73 12.87 -2.21
C PHE A 255 0.47 12.15 -1.73
N ILE A 256 -0.41 11.70 -2.65
CA ILE A 256 -1.57 10.87 -2.32
C ILE A 256 -1.11 9.55 -1.69
N SER A 257 -0.10 8.89 -2.26
CA SER A 257 0.46 7.65 -1.70
C SER A 257 0.95 7.85 -0.26
N ILE A 258 1.68 8.93 0.00
CA ILE A 258 2.18 9.29 1.35
C ILE A 258 1.04 9.70 2.29
N LEU A 259 0.06 10.47 1.83
CA LEU A 259 -1.07 10.88 2.66
C LEU A 259 -1.93 9.71 3.09
N ILE A 260 -2.18 8.75 2.19
CA ILE A 260 -2.94 7.54 2.53
C ILE A 260 -2.23 6.77 3.63
N THR A 261 -0.91 6.57 3.51
CA THR A 261 -0.15 5.84 4.54
C THR A 261 -0.12 6.56 5.88
N LEU A 262 0.09 7.88 5.86
CA LEU A 262 0.10 8.70 7.07
C LEU A 262 -1.25 8.71 7.78
N ARG A 263 -2.36 8.87 7.04
CA ARG A 263 -3.71 8.83 7.61
C ARG A 263 -4.04 7.47 8.22
N GLU A 264 -3.54 6.38 7.65
CA GLU A 264 -3.73 5.06 8.23
C GLU A 264 -2.95 4.89 9.53
N ILE A 265 -1.71 5.37 9.58
CA ILE A 265 -0.89 5.38 10.81
C ILE A 265 -1.52 6.28 11.88
N GLU A 266 -2.01 7.45 11.50
CA GLU A 266 -2.72 8.38 12.39
C GLU A 266 -4.00 7.74 12.94
N SER A 267 -4.84 7.19 12.06
CA SER A 267 -6.05 6.49 12.46
C SER A 267 -5.73 5.34 13.40
N ALA A 268 -4.68 4.58 13.14
CA ALA A 268 -4.23 3.52 14.04
C ALA A 268 -3.85 4.06 15.41
N ALA A 269 -3.08 5.15 15.44
CA ALA A 269 -2.60 5.74 16.67
C ALA A 269 -3.73 6.29 17.54
N LEU A 270 -4.73 6.94 16.94
CA LEU A 270 -5.90 7.46 17.65
C LEU A 270 -6.75 6.34 18.26
N HIS A 271 -6.92 5.23 17.54
CA HIS A 271 -7.72 4.09 18.01
C HIS A 271 -6.92 3.09 18.87
N MET A 272 -5.64 3.36 19.19
CA MET A 272 -4.87 2.50 20.12
C MET A 272 -5.42 2.53 21.55
N ASN A 273 -6.13 3.60 21.93
CA ASN A 273 -6.74 3.71 23.25
C ASN A 273 -8.10 3.01 23.36
N ASP A 274 -8.71 2.65 22.22
CA ASP A 274 -9.97 1.91 22.22
C ASP A 274 -9.69 0.44 22.54
N GLN A 275 -10.44 -0.13 23.48
CA GLN A 275 -10.31 -1.52 23.95
C GLN A 275 -10.43 -2.60 22.86
N LYS A 276 -10.78 -2.22 21.62
CA LYS A 276 -10.97 -3.14 20.49
C LYS A 276 -9.66 -3.61 19.83
N GLY A 277 -8.51 -3.15 20.31
CA GLY A 277 -7.20 -3.53 19.79
C GLY A 277 -6.93 -2.85 18.44
N ALA A 278 -5.69 -2.39 18.25
CA ALA A 278 -5.31 -1.69 17.03
C ALA A 278 -5.33 -2.66 15.82
N ARG A 279 -6.44 -2.67 15.07
CA ARG A 279 -6.51 -3.36 13.77
C ARG A 279 -5.78 -2.54 12.72
N PHE A 280 -4.45 -2.53 12.76
CA PHE A 280 -3.66 -1.70 11.87
C PHE A 280 -2.44 -2.40 11.30
N MET A 281 -2.32 -2.30 9.98
CA MET A 281 -1.09 -2.55 9.26
C MET A 281 -1.08 -1.66 8.00
N THR A 282 0.09 -1.24 7.53
CA THR A 282 0.20 -0.43 6.30
C THR A 282 0.21 -1.30 5.04
N GLY A 283 -0.37 -0.79 3.95
CA GLY A 283 -0.23 -1.36 2.60
C GLY A 283 1.01 -0.86 1.84
N SER A 284 1.79 0.05 2.43
CA SER A 284 2.98 0.61 1.79
C SER A 284 4.12 -0.39 1.67
N ILE A 285 4.87 -0.31 0.58
CA ILE A 285 6.15 -1.03 0.43
C ILE A 285 7.34 -0.17 0.87
N ASP A 286 7.12 1.09 1.26
CA ASP A 286 8.19 1.95 1.73
C ASP A 286 8.69 1.47 3.09
N ARG A 287 9.99 1.19 3.19
CA ARG A 287 10.65 0.65 4.39
C ARG A 287 10.42 1.53 5.60
N GLU A 288 10.45 2.85 5.41
CA GLU A 288 10.25 3.85 6.45
C GLU A 288 8.84 3.74 7.06
N PHE A 289 7.80 3.65 6.22
CA PHE A 289 6.42 3.47 6.68
C PHE A 289 6.16 2.06 7.23
N LEU A 290 6.75 1.04 6.63
CA LEU A 290 6.62 -0.34 7.09
C LEU A 290 7.18 -0.51 8.51
N ASN A 291 8.40 -0.03 8.76
CA ASN A 291 9.04 -0.12 10.07
C ASN A 291 8.24 0.63 11.15
N MET A 292 7.70 1.81 10.79
CA MET A 292 6.84 2.57 11.70
C MET A 292 5.55 1.79 12.01
N SER A 293 4.90 1.25 10.99
CA SER A 293 3.64 0.51 11.14
C SER A 293 3.80 -0.76 11.97
N THR A 294 4.86 -1.54 11.73
CA THR A 294 5.13 -2.77 12.49
C THR A 294 5.51 -2.45 13.93
N GLY A 295 6.33 -1.41 14.16
CA GLY A 295 6.67 -0.93 15.50
C GLY A 295 5.43 -0.47 16.28
N LEU A 296 4.54 0.29 15.64
CA LEU A 296 3.29 0.76 16.24
C LEU A 296 2.35 -0.42 16.58
N TYR A 297 2.22 -1.38 15.67
CA TYR A 297 1.42 -2.59 15.90
C TYR A 297 1.94 -3.41 17.09
N GLN A 298 3.25 -3.61 17.18
CA GLN A 298 3.86 -4.32 18.31
C GLN A 298 3.67 -3.55 19.64
N ALA A 299 3.82 -2.22 19.61
CA ALA A 299 3.57 -1.38 20.78
C ALA A 299 2.10 -1.49 21.23
N ALA A 300 1.15 -1.39 20.30
CA ALA A 300 -0.28 -1.52 20.59
C ALA A 300 -0.62 -2.88 21.20
N ARG A 301 -0.06 -3.98 20.66
CA ARG A 301 -0.26 -5.32 21.24
C ARG A 301 0.28 -5.44 22.66
N LYS A 302 1.46 -4.87 22.93
CA LYS A 302 2.04 -4.86 24.30
C LYS A 302 1.18 -4.05 25.27
N ILE A 303 0.68 -2.89 24.84
CA ILE A 303 -0.22 -2.06 25.65
C ILE A 303 -1.52 -2.82 25.97
N ALA A 304 -2.15 -3.42 24.96
CA ALA A 304 -3.37 -4.21 25.16
C ALA A 304 -3.14 -5.38 26.13
N LYS A 305 -1.99 -6.06 26.03
CA LYS A 305 -1.60 -7.11 26.97
C LYS A 305 -1.45 -6.57 28.39
N PHE A 306 -0.72 -5.46 28.58
CA PHE A 306 -0.55 -4.85 29.91
C PHE A 306 -1.87 -4.35 30.51
N GLN A 307 -2.79 -3.83 29.70
CA GLN A 307 -4.12 -3.44 30.18
C GLN A 307 -4.92 -4.65 30.69
N ASN A 308 -4.86 -5.79 29.98
CA ASN A 308 -5.50 -7.02 30.45
C ASN A 308 -4.83 -7.55 31.72
N ASP A 309 -3.50 -7.60 31.76
CA ASP A 309 -2.75 -8.05 32.94
C ASP A 309 -3.06 -7.16 34.17
N LEU A 310 -3.15 -5.83 33.99
CA LEU A 310 -3.54 -4.89 35.06
C LEU A 310 -4.98 -5.11 35.51
N LYS A 311 -5.91 -5.38 34.59
CA LYS A 311 -7.31 -5.67 34.93
C LYS A 311 -7.44 -6.95 35.75
N ASP A 312 -6.74 -8.00 35.36
CA ASP A 312 -6.73 -9.28 36.08
C ASP A 312 -6.08 -9.14 37.47
N LEU A 313 -5.02 -8.34 37.57
CA LEU A 313 -4.40 -8.01 38.84
C LEU A 313 -5.36 -7.23 39.76
N ASN A 314 -6.07 -6.23 39.23
CA ASN A 314 -7.04 -5.46 40.00
C ASN A 314 -8.16 -6.35 40.55
N LEU A 315 -8.74 -7.23 39.71
CA LEU A 315 -9.77 -8.19 40.14
C LEU A 315 -9.25 -9.13 41.23
N THR A 316 -8.01 -9.59 41.10
CA THR A 316 -7.37 -10.46 42.10
C THR A 316 -7.14 -9.71 43.42
N LEU A 317 -6.73 -8.44 43.35
CA LEU A 317 -6.52 -7.59 44.52
C LEU A 317 -7.84 -7.27 45.21
N GLU A 318 -8.87 -6.90 44.47
CA GLU A 318 -10.22 -6.66 45.01
C GLU A 318 -10.73 -7.88 45.79
N LYS A 319 -10.62 -9.08 45.21
CA LYS A 319 -11.00 -10.32 45.90
C LYS A 319 -10.20 -10.54 47.18
N LYS A 320 -8.87 -10.35 47.16
CA LYS A 320 -8.03 -10.49 48.36
C LYS A 320 -8.36 -9.46 49.43
N VAL A 321 -8.67 -8.23 49.04
CA VAL A 321 -9.08 -7.17 49.97
C VAL A 321 -10.39 -7.57 50.63
N GLU A 322 -11.38 -8.01 49.87
CA GLU A 322 -12.67 -8.47 50.39
C GLU A 322 -12.51 -9.63 51.39
N GLU A 323 -11.75 -10.67 51.03
CA GLU A 323 -11.46 -11.81 51.91
C GLU A 323 -10.79 -11.36 53.23
N ARG A 324 -9.84 -10.42 53.16
CA ARG A 324 -9.15 -9.89 54.34
C ARG A 324 -10.06 -9.00 55.19
N THR A 325 -10.89 -8.17 54.58
CA THR A 325 -11.86 -7.33 55.29
C THR A 325 -12.91 -8.18 55.99
N GLU A 326 -13.37 -9.26 55.35
CA GLU A 326 -14.29 -10.21 55.97
C GLU A 326 -13.65 -10.94 57.17
N GLN A 327 -12.41 -11.42 57.03
CA GLN A 327 -11.65 -12.01 58.12
C GLN A 327 -11.49 -11.05 59.30
N ILE A 328 -11.11 -9.79 59.04
CA ILE A 328 -10.98 -8.77 60.08
C ILE A 328 -12.32 -8.50 60.76
N LYS A 329 -13.41 -8.42 59.99
CA LYS A 329 -14.75 -8.21 60.53
C LYS A 329 -15.15 -9.34 61.48
N ILE A 330 -14.95 -10.60 61.07
CA ILE A 330 -15.21 -11.77 61.91
C ILE A 330 -14.38 -11.67 63.19
N LEU A 331 -13.05 -11.50 63.08
CA LEU A 331 -12.14 -11.37 64.22
C LEU A 331 -12.51 -10.22 65.17
N SER A 332 -13.02 -9.10 64.63
CA SER A 332 -13.44 -7.94 65.43
C SER A 332 -14.76 -8.15 66.17
N MET A 333 -15.59 -9.10 65.72
CA MET A 333 -16.91 -9.37 66.26
C MET A 333 -16.96 -10.63 67.14
N THR A 334 -16.01 -11.54 67.01
CA THR A 334 -15.96 -12.80 67.75
C THR A 334 -14.90 -12.80 68.85
N ASP A 335 -15.13 -13.53 69.92
CA ASP A 335 -14.15 -13.84 70.95
C ASP A 335 -13.18 -14.93 70.46
N SER A 336 -11.88 -14.74 70.67
CA SER A 336 -10.86 -15.61 70.12
C SER A 336 -10.79 -17.00 70.76
N LEU A 337 -11.30 -17.17 71.98
CA LEU A 337 -11.24 -18.43 72.72
C LEU A 337 -12.47 -19.32 72.43
N THR A 338 -13.63 -18.69 72.24
CA THR A 338 -14.92 -19.40 72.14
C THR A 338 -15.55 -19.35 70.74
N GLY A 339 -15.13 -18.43 69.88
CA GLY A 339 -15.74 -18.19 68.57
C GLY A 339 -17.13 -17.53 68.63
N CYS A 340 -17.70 -17.34 69.82
CA CYS A 340 -18.95 -16.62 70.04
C CYS A 340 -18.78 -15.12 69.79
N PHE A 341 -19.88 -14.39 69.59
CA PHE A 341 -19.80 -12.94 69.51
C PHE A 341 -19.20 -12.34 70.79
N ASN A 342 -18.24 -11.43 70.63
CA ASN A 342 -17.59 -10.79 71.75
C ASN A 342 -18.54 -9.79 72.43
N ARG A 343 -18.17 -9.41 73.66
CA ARG A 343 -18.99 -8.53 74.49
C ARG A 343 -19.27 -7.17 73.82
N ALA A 344 -18.29 -6.60 73.11
CA ALA A 344 -18.47 -5.28 72.47
C ALA A 344 -19.55 -5.35 71.38
N TYR A 345 -19.47 -6.33 70.49
CA TYR A 345 -20.47 -6.54 69.44
C TYR A 345 -21.85 -6.87 70.02
N PHE A 346 -21.91 -7.74 71.03
CA PHE A 346 -23.16 -8.08 71.71
C PHE A 346 -23.84 -6.85 72.33
N MET A 347 -23.08 -6.00 73.02
CA MET A 347 -23.60 -4.78 73.64
C MET A 347 -24.05 -3.72 72.62
N GLU A 348 -23.43 -3.68 71.44
CA GLU A 348 -23.86 -2.82 70.35
C GLU A 348 -25.16 -3.31 69.70
N ARG A 349 -25.29 -4.63 69.49
CA ARG A 349 -26.40 -5.24 68.73
C ARG A 349 -27.65 -5.44 69.58
N LEU A 350 -27.51 -5.75 70.86
CA LEU A 350 -28.61 -6.08 71.77
C LEU A 350 -29.71 -4.98 71.81
N PRO A 351 -29.40 -3.68 71.95
CA PRO A 351 -30.43 -2.63 71.94
C PRO A 351 -31.16 -2.52 70.59
N GLN A 352 -30.50 -2.84 69.48
CA GLN A 352 -31.08 -2.78 68.13
C GLN A 352 -32.10 -3.91 67.94
N GLU A 353 -31.76 -5.13 68.37
CA GLU A 353 -32.68 -6.27 68.28
C GLU A 353 -33.87 -6.16 69.24
N ILE A 354 -33.69 -5.57 70.43
CA ILE A 354 -34.81 -5.23 71.32
C ILE A 354 -35.77 -4.25 70.64
N LYS A 355 -35.26 -3.16 70.06
CA LYS A 355 -36.10 -2.21 69.29
C LYS A 355 -36.83 -2.89 68.13
N ARG A 356 -36.16 -3.81 67.44
CA ARG A 356 -36.74 -4.57 66.33
C ARG A 356 -37.86 -5.50 66.79
N ALA A 357 -37.67 -6.23 67.89
CA ALA A 357 -38.67 -7.09 68.48
C ALA A 357 -39.92 -6.31 68.90
N ILE A 358 -39.74 -5.14 69.53
CA ILE A 358 -40.83 -4.22 69.88
C ILE A 358 -41.57 -3.75 68.62
N ARG A 359 -40.84 -3.36 67.57
CA ARG A 359 -41.43 -2.86 66.31
C ARG A 359 -42.28 -3.90 65.60
N TYR A 360 -41.87 -5.16 65.61
CA TYR A 360 -42.57 -6.24 64.91
C TYR A 360 -43.47 -7.09 65.81
N GLY A 361 -43.58 -6.77 67.11
CA GLY A 361 -44.41 -7.50 68.07
C GLY A 361 -43.92 -8.92 68.36
N ASN A 362 -42.64 -9.21 68.15
CA ASN A 362 -42.07 -10.54 68.35
C ASN A 362 -41.61 -10.72 69.80
N ALA A 363 -41.78 -11.92 70.35
CA ALA A 363 -41.21 -12.28 71.64
C ALA A 363 -39.67 -12.28 71.56
N PHE A 364 -39.01 -11.61 72.52
CA PHE A 364 -37.56 -11.51 72.61
C PHE A 364 -37.07 -12.25 73.87
N SER A 365 -36.09 -13.14 73.70
CA SER A 365 -35.49 -13.92 74.79
C SER A 365 -33.98 -13.83 74.72
N ILE A 366 -33.33 -13.76 75.89
CA ILE A 366 -31.88 -13.75 76.08
C ILE A 366 -31.52 -14.92 77.01
N VAL A 367 -30.46 -15.66 76.68
CA VAL A 367 -30.01 -16.87 77.41
C VAL A 367 -28.59 -16.67 77.89
#